data_AF-A0A0Q4BBT9-F1
#
_entry.id   AF-A0A0Q4BBT9-F1
#
_cell.length_a   1.000
_cell.length_b   1.000
_cell.length_c   1.000
_cell.angle_alpha   90.00
_cell.angle_beta   90.00
_cell.angle_gamma   90.00
#
_symmetry.space_group_name_H-M   'P 1'
#
loop_
_entity.id
_entity.type
_entity.pdbx_description
1 polymer ?
#
loop_
_entity_poly.entity_id
_entity_poly.type
_entity_poly.pdbx_seq_one_letter_code
_entity_poly.pdbx_strand_id
1 'polypeptide(L)'
;MIRKSLSNLVSSKRPAESLEKMGSRPLMMPFISGECDSCGECVGICPTRAISLSDGWTIDLGKCIFCMDCIDSCPGSSISKVPAPLYALIREDLIFSGSKPPKESEGTVDADKVKALGSSMAIRELDTGSCNACEVEVNCMSNPYYDMGRFGIKIVASPRHADMLLVTGPMTNNMSRAALETFDATPSPKAVVAMGTCAISGGIFAEGDVLGKGIKDTMAVDLFIPGCPPPPERFCWRY
;
A
#
# COMPACT_ATOMS: atom_id res chain seq x y z
N MET A 1 -26.26 8.40 -15.70
CA MET A 1 -26.24 8.58 -14.22
C MET A 1 -25.07 7.78 -13.66
N ILE A 2 -24.01 8.48 -13.26
CA ILE A 2 -22.71 7.91 -12.91
C ILE A 2 -22.76 7.49 -11.44
N ARG A 3 -22.93 6.20 -11.19
CA ARG A 3 -22.51 5.53 -9.95
C ARG A 3 -21.07 5.07 -10.19
N LYS A 4 -20.14 5.29 -9.25
CA LYS A 4 -19.07 4.36 -8.77
C LYS A 4 -17.84 5.11 -8.23
N SER A 5 -17.42 4.91 -6.97
CA SER A 5 -16.20 5.49 -6.37
C SER A 5 -15.35 4.45 -5.62
N LEU A 6 -15.89 3.65 -4.69
CA LEU A 6 -15.13 2.52 -4.13
C LEU A 6 -14.84 1.39 -5.14
N SER A 7 -15.78 1.08 -6.05
CA SER A 7 -15.53 0.12 -7.13
C SER A 7 -14.53 0.64 -8.17
N ASN A 8 -14.04 1.87 -8.08
CA ASN A 8 -12.99 2.34 -8.99
C ASN A 8 -11.59 2.01 -8.46
N LEU A 9 -11.43 1.78 -7.15
CA LEU A 9 -10.22 1.17 -6.58
C LEU A 9 -10.09 -0.32 -6.95
N VAL A 10 -11.20 -0.98 -7.33
CA VAL A 10 -11.23 -2.44 -7.51
C VAL A 10 -12.00 -2.96 -8.75
N SER A 11 -12.57 -2.12 -9.62
CA SER A 11 -13.30 -2.59 -10.83
C SER A 11 -12.93 -1.90 -12.15
N SER A 12 -12.76 -2.77 -13.15
CA SER A 12 -12.27 -2.60 -14.53
C SER A 12 -13.16 -1.81 -15.50
N LYS A 13 -14.12 -0.99 -15.02
CA LYS A 13 -15.13 -0.35 -15.89
C LYS A 13 -15.05 1.18 -16.00
N ARG A 14 -13.90 1.73 -16.44
CA ARG A 14 -13.75 2.94 -17.28
C ARG A 14 -12.33 2.97 -17.85
N PRO A 15 -12.12 3.48 -19.08
CA PRO A 15 -10.82 3.50 -19.71
C PRO A 15 -9.91 4.47 -18.95
N ALA A 16 -8.85 3.95 -18.35
CA ALA A 16 -7.77 4.81 -17.94
C ALA A 16 -6.93 5.20 -19.15
N GLU A 17 -6.27 6.34 -19.04
CA GLU A 17 -5.02 6.50 -19.79
C GLU A 17 -4.03 5.50 -19.20
N SER A 18 -3.51 4.58 -20.02
CA SER A 18 -2.52 3.59 -19.58
C SER A 18 -1.33 4.28 -18.89
N LEU A 19 -0.60 3.57 -18.02
CA LEU A 19 0.69 4.05 -17.49
C LEU A 19 1.60 4.60 -18.60
N GLU A 20 1.54 4.00 -19.78
CA GLU A 20 2.23 4.45 -21.00
C GLU A 20 1.76 5.82 -21.49
N LYS A 21 0.46 6.14 -21.38
CA LYS A 21 -0.11 7.46 -21.72
C LYS A 21 0.17 8.52 -20.65
N MET A 22 0.24 8.14 -19.37
CA MET A 22 0.70 9.02 -18.30
C MET A 22 2.23 9.17 -18.28
N GLY A 23 2.97 8.33 -19.01
CA GLY A 23 4.43 8.30 -19.03
C GLY A 23 5.07 7.81 -17.73
N SER A 24 4.30 7.17 -16.84
CA SER A 24 4.75 6.80 -15.50
C SER A 24 5.30 5.37 -15.46
N ARG A 25 6.44 5.20 -14.79
CA ARG A 25 7.13 3.91 -14.66
C ARG A 25 6.54 3.15 -13.47
N PRO A 26 6.27 1.84 -13.61
CA PRO A 26 5.79 1.04 -12.48
C PRO A 26 6.85 1.03 -11.37
N LEU A 27 6.39 1.04 -10.11
CA LEU A 27 7.28 0.76 -8.98
C LEU A 27 7.79 -0.67 -9.15
N MET A 28 9.11 -0.80 -9.22
CA MET A 28 9.77 -2.09 -9.35
C MET A 28 10.00 -2.71 -7.98
N MET A 29 9.88 -4.03 -7.87
CA MET A 29 10.25 -4.82 -6.70
C MET A 29 11.35 -5.83 -7.04
N PRO A 30 12.14 -6.25 -6.04
CA PRO A 30 13.03 -7.39 -6.21
C PRO A 30 12.22 -8.69 -6.21
N PHE A 31 12.50 -9.57 -7.17
CA PHE A 31 11.86 -10.88 -7.27
C PHE A 31 12.84 -11.91 -7.83
N ILE A 32 12.73 -13.15 -7.34
CA ILE A 32 13.54 -14.27 -7.83
C ILE A 32 13.15 -14.63 -9.27
N SER A 33 14.11 -14.58 -10.19
CA SER A 33 13.91 -14.89 -11.61
C SER A 33 14.91 -15.91 -12.16
N GLY A 34 15.97 -16.21 -11.41
CA GLY A 34 16.99 -17.22 -11.74
C GLY A 34 17.02 -18.37 -10.75
N GLU A 35 17.92 -19.32 -10.99
CA GLU A 35 18.22 -20.40 -10.05
C GLU A 35 18.86 -19.81 -8.79
N CYS A 36 18.22 -20.01 -7.63
CA CYS A 36 18.74 -19.55 -6.35
C CYS A 36 19.24 -20.76 -5.56
N ASP A 37 20.50 -20.69 -5.14
CA ASP A 37 21.17 -21.67 -4.29
C ASP A 37 20.85 -21.50 -2.79
N SER A 38 20.02 -20.51 -2.44
CA SER A 38 19.65 -20.16 -1.06
C SER A 38 20.83 -19.80 -0.16
N CYS A 39 21.87 -19.14 -0.71
CA CYS A 39 23.05 -18.70 0.04
C CYS A 39 22.79 -17.76 1.24
N GLY A 40 21.65 -17.08 1.31
CA GLY A 40 21.25 -16.27 2.47
C GLY A 40 21.68 -14.79 2.45
N GLU A 41 22.51 -14.36 1.50
CA GLU A 41 23.04 -12.99 1.45
C GLU A 41 21.92 -11.93 1.43
N CYS A 42 20.89 -12.16 0.60
CA CYS A 42 19.73 -11.27 0.49
C CYS A 42 18.93 -11.13 1.80
N VAL A 43 18.95 -12.14 2.68
CA VAL A 43 18.31 -12.09 4.01
C VAL A 43 19.18 -11.29 4.98
N GLY A 44 20.51 -11.49 4.93
CA GLY A 44 21.47 -10.81 5.79
C GLY A 44 21.52 -9.30 5.57
N ILE A 45 21.45 -8.86 4.32
CA ILE A 45 21.51 -7.42 3.98
C ILE A 45 20.18 -6.70 4.19
N CYS A 46 19.04 -7.41 4.27
CA CYS A 46 17.73 -6.79 4.26
C CYS A 46 17.41 -6.11 5.60
N PRO A 47 17.32 -4.76 5.66
CA PRO A 47 17.17 -4.04 6.93
C PRO A 47 15.83 -4.33 7.64
N THR A 48 14.78 -4.64 6.87
CA THR A 48 13.44 -4.93 7.40
C THR A 48 13.11 -6.42 7.46
N ARG A 49 14.08 -7.29 7.12
CA ARG A 49 13.88 -8.76 7.03
C ARG A 49 12.65 -9.11 6.19
N ALA A 50 12.50 -8.46 5.05
CA ALA A 50 11.41 -8.68 4.10
C ALA A 50 11.55 -10.01 3.33
N ILE A 51 12.76 -10.57 3.26
CA ILE A 51 13.04 -11.82 2.55
C ILE A 51 13.22 -12.96 3.56
N SER A 52 12.66 -14.13 3.27
CA SER A 52 12.89 -15.37 4.02
C SER A 52 13.26 -16.52 3.09
N LEU A 53 14.06 -17.46 3.61
CA LEU A 53 14.48 -18.69 2.95
C LEU A 53 13.98 -19.96 3.66
N SER A 54 13.13 -19.84 4.69
CA SER A 54 12.66 -20.98 5.50
C SER A 54 11.94 -22.05 4.67
N ASP A 55 11.11 -21.60 3.72
CA ASP A 55 10.23 -22.44 2.90
C ASP A 55 10.46 -22.12 1.41
N GLY A 56 11.75 -21.99 1.06
CA GLY A 56 12.18 -21.42 -0.22
C GLY A 56 12.21 -19.89 -0.20
N TRP A 57 12.64 -19.30 -1.32
CA TRP A 57 12.75 -17.85 -1.43
C TRP A 57 11.38 -17.19 -1.44
N THR A 58 11.15 -16.33 -0.45
CA THR A 58 9.92 -15.56 -0.29
C THR A 58 10.25 -14.09 -0.02
N ILE A 59 9.38 -13.19 -0.48
CA ILE A 59 9.48 -11.76 -0.19
C ILE A 59 8.14 -11.21 0.25
N ASP A 60 8.18 -10.42 1.32
CA ASP A 60 7.05 -9.70 1.89
C ASP A 60 7.12 -8.21 1.50
N LEU A 61 6.32 -7.80 0.51
CA LEU A 61 6.20 -6.40 0.09
C LEU A 61 5.59 -5.49 1.16
N GLY A 62 4.90 -6.05 2.15
CA GLY A 62 4.44 -5.28 3.29
C GLY A 62 5.60 -4.78 4.15
N LYS A 63 6.79 -5.40 4.04
CA LYS A 63 8.03 -5.04 4.76
C LYS A 63 9.12 -4.47 3.86
N CYS A 64 9.11 -4.75 2.56
CA CYS A 64 10.12 -4.25 1.63
C CYS A 64 10.11 -2.72 1.58
N ILE A 65 11.29 -2.10 1.73
CA ILE A 65 11.48 -0.65 1.60
C ILE A 65 12.03 -0.25 0.23
N PHE A 66 12.11 -1.20 -0.71
CA PHE A 66 12.49 -0.95 -2.10
C PHE A 66 13.91 -0.36 -2.29
N CYS A 67 14.84 -0.61 -1.37
CA CYS A 67 16.25 -0.18 -1.49
C CYS A 67 17.03 -0.91 -2.58
N MET A 68 16.60 -2.13 -2.96
CA MET A 68 17.23 -3.01 -3.95
C MET A 68 18.59 -3.62 -3.55
N ASP A 69 19.05 -3.43 -2.31
CA ASP A 69 20.33 -3.99 -1.82
C ASP A 69 20.43 -5.51 -1.99
N CYS A 70 19.29 -6.22 -1.90
CA CYS A 70 19.24 -7.67 -2.14
C CYS A 70 19.59 -8.07 -3.58
N ILE A 71 19.36 -7.20 -4.57
CA ILE A 71 19.76 -7.42 -5.97
C ILE A 71 21.26 -7.20 -6.10
N ASP A 72 21.75 -6.08 -5.56
CA ASP A 72 23.14 -5.66 -5.69
C ASP A 72 24.11 -6.59 -4.94
N SER A 73 23.65 -7.22 -3.86
CA SER A 73 24.44 -8.18 -3.05
C SER A 73 24.33 -9.63 -3.52
N CYS A 74 23.39 -10.00 -4.40
CA CYS A 74 23.14 -11.39 -4.75
C CYS A 74 24.30 -12.01 -5.56
N PRO A 75 25.07 -12.99 -5.03
CA PRO A 75 26.22 -13.55 -5.75
C PRO A 75 25.81 -14.30 -7.02
N GLY A 76 24.64 -14.96 -6.99
CA GLY A 76 24.10 -15.70 -8.13
C GLY A 76 23.36 -14.85 -9.16
N SER A 77 23.19 -13.54 -8.91
CA SER A 77 22.36 -12.65 -9.75
C SER A 77 20.94 -13.20 -10.01
N SER A 78 20.41 -14.00 -9.07
CA SER A 78 19.14 -14.72 -9.20
C SER A 78 17.92 -13.83 -8.98
N ILE A 79 18.12 -12.61 -8.44
CA ILE A 79 17.06 -11.64 -8.14
C ILE A 79 17.10 -10.54 -9.19
N SER A 80 15.96 -10.23 -9.79
CA SER A 80 15.81 -9.14 -10.76
C SER A 80 14.69 -8.19 -10.37
N LYS A 81 14.61 -7.06 -11.09
CA LYS A 81 13.55 -6.06 -10.91
C LYS A 81 12.34 -6.47 -11.76
N VAL A 82 11.19 -6.66 -11.11
CA VAL A 82 9.90 -6.89 -11.76
C VAL A 82 8.88 -5.84 -11.33
N PRO A 83 7.83 -5.56 -12.10
CA PRO A 83 6.75 -4.66 -11.66
C PRO A 83 6.09 -5.18 -10.38
N ALA A 84 5.97 -4.32 -9.37
CA ALA A 84 5.32 -4.68 -8.12
C ALA A 84 3.79 -4.49 -8.24
N PRO A 85 2.97 -5.37 -7.64
CA PRO A 85 1.52 -5.24 -7.65
C PRO A 85 1.11 -3.93 -6.98
N LEU A 86 -0.03 -3.41 -7.43
CA LEU A 86 -0.49 -2.08 -7.05
C LEU A 86 -1.05 -2.03 -5.63
N TYR A 87 -1.80 -3.07 -5.28
CA TYR A 87 -2.47 -3.20 -4.00
C TYR A 87 -2.66 -4.68 -3.65
N ALA A 88 -3.03 -4.91 -2.39
CA ALA A 88 -3.56 -6.19 -1.93
C ALA A 88 -4.81 -5.96 -1.06
N LEU A 89 -5.78 -6.86 -1.11
CA LEU A 89 -6.97 -6.83 -0.25
C LEU A 89 -6.70 -7.51 1.08
N ILE A 90 -5.85 -8.55 1.08
CA ILE A 90 -5.40 -9.27 2.27
C ILE A 90 -3.89 -9.11 2.44
N ARG A 91 -3.43 -9.14 3.69
CA ARG A 91 -2.02 -8.90 4.04
C ARG A 91 -1.09 -9.97 3.47
N GLU A 92 -1.60 -11.19 3.41
CA GLU A 92 -0.91 -12.39 2.97
C GLU A 92 -0.72 -12.42 1.44
N ASP A 93 -1.46 -11.58 0.71
CA ASP A 93 -1.27 -11.35 -0.72
C ASP A 93 -0.10 -10.45 -1.06
N LEU A 94 0.53 -9.84 -0.06
CA LEU A 94 1.81 -9.13 -0.25
C LEU A 94 3.04 -10.03 -0.08
N ILE A 95 2.83 -11.33 0.16
CA ILE A 95 3.91 -12.31 0.27
C ILE A 95 3.99 -13.09 -1.04
N PHE A 96 5.15 -13.02 -1.70
CA PHE A 96 5.42 -13.63 -2.99
C PHE A 96 6.53 -14.66 -2.88
N SER A 97 6.52 -15.63 -3.79
CA SER A 97 7.52 -16.70 -3.86
C SER A 97 7.65 -17.18 -5.30
N GLY A 98 8.60 -18.07 -5.58
CA GLY A 98 8.71 -18.68 -6.91
C GLY A 98 7.42 -19.36 -7.41
N SER A 99 6.60 -19.89 -6.50
CA SER A 99 5.30 -20.49 -6.82
C SER A 99 4.14 -19.48 -6.86
N LYS A 100 4.30 -18.31 -6.24
CA LYS A 100 3.29 -17.23 -6.17
C LYS A 100 3.89 -15.96 -6.78
N PRO A 101 3.80 -15.78 -8.11
CA PRO A 101 4.36 -14.61 -8.76
C PRO A 101 3.63 -13.32 -8.35
N PRO A 102 4.26 -12.14 -8.49
CA PRO A 102 3.66 -10.87 -8.12
C PRO A 102 2.43 -10.58 -8.98
N LYS A 103 1.27 -10.50 -8.34
CA LYS A 103 -0.02 -10.19 -8.95
C LYS A 103 -0.90 -9.48 -7.92
N GLU A 104 -1.78 -8.61 -8.39
CA GLU A 104 -2.81 -8.00 -7.55
C GLU A 104 -3.72 -9.08 -6.93
N SER A 105 -4.17 -8.80 -5.71
CA SER A 105 -5.13 -9.64 -4.99
C SER A 105 -6.43 -9.79 -5.78
N GLU A 106 -6.94 -11.02 -5.87
CA GLU A 106 -8.19 -11.31 -6.57
C GLU A 106 -9.40 -11.05 -5.68
N GLY A 107 -10.42 -10.36 -6.20
CA GLY A 107 -11.66 -10.10 -5.50
C GLY A 107 -12.03 -8.61 -5.51
N THR A 108 -12.97 -8.24 -4.65
CA THR A 108 -13.38 -6.85 -4.47
C THR A 108 -13.47 -6.52 -2.99
N VAL A 109 -13.17 -5.27 -2.62
CA VAL A 109 -13.57 -4.72 -1.32
C VAL A 109 -15.07 -4.96 -1.11
N ASP A 110 -15.48 -5.11 0.15
CA ASP A 110 -16.86 -5.37 0.59
C ASP A 110 -17.89 -4.67 -0.32
N ALA A 111 -18.77 -5.47 -0.93
CA ALA A 111 -19.75 -5.02 -1.90
C ALA A 111 -20.73 -3.96 -1.33
N ASP A 112 -21.03 -4.02 -0.03
CA ASP A 112 -21.92 -3.07 0.63
C ASP A 112 -21.22 -1.73 0.84
N LYS A 113 -19.94 -1.74 1.25
CA LYS A 113 -19.11 -0.53 1.29
C LYS A 113 -19.01 0.07 -0.11
N VAL A 114 -18.72 -0.76 -1.12
CA VAL A 114 -18.58 -0.33 -2.51
C VAL A 114 -19.84 0.34 -3.05
N LYS A 115 -21.01 -0.21 -2.71
CA LYS A 115 -22.30 0.35 -3.08
C LYS A 115 -22.57 1.67 -2.38
N ALA A 116 -22.21 1.79 -1.10
CA ALA A 116 -22.46 2.99 -0.30
C ALA A 116 -21.52 4.15 -0.64
N LEU A 117 -20.21 3.90 -0.76
CA LEU A 117 -19.19 4.93 -1.03
C LEU A 117 -18.91 5.06 -2.52
N GLY A 118 -19.96 4.87 -3.30
CA GLY A 118 -19.88 4.53 -4.70
C GLY A 118 -20.06 5.71 -5.63
N SER A 119 -19.73 6.97 -5.34
CA SER A 119 -19.83 8.06 -6.36
C SER A 119 -18.82 9.19 -6.19
N SER A 120 -18.50 9.54 -4.96
CA SER A 120 -17.47 10.48 -4.56
C SER A 120 -16.83 9.95 -3.28
N MET A 121 -15.56 10.24 -3.07
CA MET A 121 -14.84 9.80 -1.87
C MET A 121 -14.16 10.97 -1.20
N ALA A 122 -14.58 11.25 0.02
CA ALA A 122 -13.88 12.11 0.94
C ALA A 122 -12.87 11.29 1.74
N ILE A 123 -11.59 11.60 1.57
CA ILE A 123 -10.50 10.92 2.25
C ILE A 123 -10.05 11.80 3.41
N ARG A 124 -9.94 11.21 4.60
CA ARG A 124 -9.12 11.78 5.67
C ARG A 124 -7.83 10.99 5.75
N GLU A 125 -6.74 11.64 5.40
CA GLU A 125 -5.41 11.13 5.70
C GLU A 125 -5.24 11.08 7.23
N LEU A 126 -4.65 10.01 7.74
CA LEU A 126 -4.46 9.76 9.16
C LEU A 126 -3.00 9.38 9.40
N ASP A 127 -2.19 10.38 9.73
CA ASP A 127 -0.83 10.20 10.18
C ASP A 127 -0.79 9.54 11.57
N THR A 128 -0.10 8.40 11.65
CA THR A 128 0.08 7.63 12.89
C THR A 128 1.54 7.59 13.38
N GLY A 129 2.36 8.55 12.94
CA GLY A 129 3.78 8.68 13.28
C GLY A 129 4.70 8.52 12.06
N SER A 130 4.27 9.05 10.91
CA SER A 130 4.98 9.04 9.63
C SER A 130 6.23 9.93 9.66
N CYS A 131 7.13 9.69 8.70
CA CYS A 131 8.29 10.54 8.43
C CYS A 131 8.02 11.60 7.36
N ASN A 132 6.75 11.91 7.08
CA ASN A 132 6.27 12.82 6.03
C ASN A 132 6.43 12.34 4.58
N ALA A 133 7.08 11.20 4.33
CA ALA A 133 7.34 10.72 2.98
C ALA A 133 6.04 10.33 2.24
N CYS A 134 5.11 9.63 2.90
CA CYS A 134 3.84 9.26 2.28
C CYS A 134 2.94 10.48 2.09
N GLU A 135 3.00 11.44 3.00
CA GLU A 135 2.20 12.66 2.99
C GLU A 135 2.59 13.59 1.84
N VAL A 136 3.88 13.62 1.47
CA VAL A 136 4.34 14.31 0.25
C VAL A 136 3.68 13.70 -0.98
N GLU A 137 3.61 12.37 -1.09
CA GLU A 137 2.94 11.71 -2.21
C GLU A 137 1.43 11.95 -2.20
N VAL A 138 0.78 11.92 -1.03
CA VAL A 138 -0.64 12.27 -0.88
C VAL A 138 -0.91 13.71 -1.33
N ASN A 139 -0.04 14.66 -1.00
CA ASN A 139 -0.14 16.04 -1.45
C ASN A 139 0.03 16.15 -2.98
N CYS A 140 0.96 15.39 -3.56
CA CYS A 140 1.16 15.32 -5.01
C CYS A 140 -0.12 14.89 -5.75
N MET A 141 -0.96 14.01 -5.18
CA MET A 141 -2.22 13.58 -5.82
C MET A 141 -3.19 14.73 -6.14
N SER A 142 -3.08 15.85 -5.44
CA SER A 142 -3.90 17.05 -5.65
C SER A 142 -3.38 17.97 -6.74
N ASN A 143 -2.18 17.72 -7.28
CA ASN A 143 -1.59 18.55 -8.32
C ASN A 143 -2.31 18.37 -9.68
N PRO A 144 -2.14 19.29 -10.64
CA PRO A 144 -2.78 19.16 -11.96
C PRO A 144 -2.31 17.96 -12.80
N TYR A 145 -1.17 17.34 -12.47
CA TYR A 145 -0.63 16.20 -13.21
C TYR A 145 -1.39 14.91 -12.86
N TYR A 146 -1.65 14.67 -11.57
CA TYR A 146 -2.41 13.51 -11.09
C TYR A 146 -3.92 13.78 -11.01
N ASP A 147 -4.30 15.01 -10.66
CA ASP A 147 -5.66 15.54 -10.53
C ASP A 147 -6.65 14.51 -9.97
N MET A 148 -6.50 14.14 -8.70
CA MET A 148 -7.43 13.21 -8.06
C MET A 148 -8.89 13.71 -8.08
N GLY A 149 -9.09 15.03 -8.19
CA GLY A 149 -10.39 15.67 -8.25
C GLY A 149 -11.25 15.21 -9.43
N ARG A 150 -10.63 14.93 -10.59
CA ARG A 150 -11.33 14.38 -11.78
C ARG A 150 -12.00 13.03 -11.51
N PHE A 151 -11.56 12.31 -10.49
CA PHE A 151 -12.12 11.03 -10.07
C PHE A 151 -13.17 11.14 -8.95
N GLY A 152 -13.52 12.37 -8.55
CA GLY A 152 -14.45 12.61 -7.43
C GLY A 152 -13.83 12.31 -6.06
N ILE A 153 -12.50 12.33 -5.98
CA ILE A 153 -11.72 12.16 -4.75
C ILE A 153 -11.34 13.54 -4.21
N LYS A 154 -11.50 13.73 -2.90
CA LYS A 154 -11.07 14.95 -2.21
C LYS A 154 -10.51 14.62 -0.83
N ILE A 155 -9.54 15.40 -0.37
CA ILE A 155 -9.05 15.34 1.01
C ILE A 155 -9.93 16.24 1.88
N VAL A 156 -10.35 15.74 3.04
CA VAL A 156 -11.13 16.48 4.03
C VAL A 156 -10.37 16.58 5.35
N ALA A 157 -10.52 17.71 6.05
CA ALA A 157 -9.85 17.93 7.33
C ALA A 157 -10.50 17.16 8.49
N SER A 158 -11.82 16.98 8.46
CA SER A 158 -12.57 16.35 9.54
C SER A 158 -12.87 14.89 9.23
N PRO A 159 -12.59 13.95 10.15
CA PRO A 159 -12.96 12.54 9.98
C PRO A 159 -14.48 12.35 9.89
N ARG A 160 -15.28 13.27 10.44
CA ARG A 160 -16.75 13.23 10.35
C ARG A 160 -17.29 13.44 8.95
N HIS A 161 -16.47 13.98 8.05
CA HIS A 161 -16.81 14.18 6.64
C HIS A 161 -16.13 13.16 5.73
N ALA A 162 -15.41 12.18 6.30
CA ALA A 162 -14.63 11.21 5.53
C ALA A 162 -15.45 9.94 5.28
N ASP A 163 -15.29 9.42 4.06
CA ASP A 163 -15.75 8.11 3.61
C ASP A 163 -14.64 7.05 3.76
N MET A 164 -13.38 7.50 3.78
CA MET A 164 -12.19 6.67 3.80
C MET A 164 -11.12 7.27 4.71
N LEU A 165 -10.48 6.41 5.50
CA LEU A 165 -9.27 6.73 6.23
C LEU A 165 -8.06 6.19 5.46
N LEU A 166 -7.18 7.09 5.03
CA LEU A 166 -5.91 6.76 4.41
C LEU A 166 -4.84 6.85 5.48
N VAL A 167 -4.43 5.70 6.02
CA VAL A 167 -3.55 5.62 7.17
C VAL A 167 -2.10 5.49 6.71
N THR A 168 -1.25 6.33 7.28
CA THR A 168 0.19 6.38 7.01
C THR A 168 0.97 6.30 8.32
N GLY A 169 2.26 5.96 8.22
CA GLY A 169 3.12 5.77 9.39
C GLY A 169 2.90 4.43 10.12
N PRO A 170 3.76 4.09 11.10
CA PRO A 170 3.83 2.76 11.69
C PRO A 170 2.90 2.53 12.89
N MET A 171 1.96 3.43 13.19
CA MET A 171 1.15 3.42 14.42
C MET A 171 2.01 3.47 15.69
N THR A 172 2.58 4.62 16.01
CA THR A 172 3.31 4.81 17.28
C THR A 172 2.38 4.67 18.48
N ASN A 173 2.90 4.21 19.62
CA ASN A 173 2.10 4.08 20.84
C ASN A 173 1.43 5.39 21.26
N ASN A 174 2.14 6.52 21.10
CA ASN A 174 1.61 7.85 21.39
C ASN A 174 0.44 8.27 20.47
N MET A 175 0.45 7.84 19.20
CA MET A 175 -0.59 8.19 18.23
C MET A 175 -1.80 7.24 18.26
N SER A 176 -1.65 6.05 18.84
CA SER A 176 -2.68 4.99 18.85
C SER A 176 -4.06 5.49 19.30
N ARG A 177 -4.10 6.22 20.43
CA ARG A 177 -5.35 6.77 20.97
C ARG A 177 -6.01 7.75 20.01
N ALA A 178 -5.24 8.70 19.48
CA ALA A 178 -5.76 9.70 18.55
C ALA A 178 -6.26 9.05 17.24
N ALA A 179 -5.56 8.01 16.77
CA ALA A 179 -5.98 7.25 15.59
C ALA A 179 -7.31 6.52 15.83
N LEU A 180 -7.47 5.82 16.94
CA LEU A 180 -8.70 5.11 17.29
C LEU A 180 -9.89 6.07 17.48
N GLU A 181 -9.68 7.18 18.20
CA GLU A 181 -10.72 8.22 18.34
C GLU A 181 -11.13 8.80 16.99
N THR A 182 -10.18 8.95 16.05
CA THR A 182 -10.46 9.39 14.67
C THR A 182 -11.29 8.36 13.92
N PHE A 183 -10.93 7.07 14.03
CA PHE A 183 -11.67 5.97 13.41
C PHE A 183 -13.11 5.86 13.91
N ASP A 184 -13.31 6.02 15.22
CA ASP A 184 -14.64 6.01 15.84
C ASP A 184 -15.47 7.24 15.43
N ALA A 185 -14.81 8.40 15.24
CA ALA A 185 -15.46 9.61 14.78
C ALA A 185 -15.85 9.58 13.28
N THR A 186 -15.29 8.66 12.49
CA THR A 186 -15.63 8.51 11.08
C THR A 186 -16.95 7.74 10.90
N PRO A 187 -17.95 8.28 10.17
CA PRO A 187 -19.23 7.63 9.96
C PRO A 187 -19.11 6.26 9.29
N SER A 188 -20.04 5.35 9.59
CA SER A 188 -20.16 4.09 8.84
C SER A 188 -21.20 4.27 7.71
N PRO A 189 -20.99 3.66 6.53
CA PRO A 189 -19.85 2.80 6.15
C PRO A 189 -18.57 3.61 5.89
N LYS A 190 -17.42 3.05 6.28
CA LYS A 190 -16.08 3.62 6.06
C LYS A 190 -15.12 2.59 5.51
N ALA A 191 -14.20 3.05 4.67
CA ALA A 191 -13.07 2.26 4.18
C ALA A 191 -11.78 2.63 4.94
N VAL A 192 -10.91 1.65 5.22
CA VAL A 192 -9.57 1.90 5.79
C VAL A 192 -8.52 1.37 4.85
N VAL A 193 -7.54 2.21 4.51
CA VAL A 193 -6.45 1.84 3.61
C VAL A 193 -5.11 2.10 4.27
N ALA A 194 -4.27 1.08 4.31
CA ALA A 194 -2.89 1.17 4.76
C ALA A 194 -2.01 1.59 3.58
N MET A 195 -1.42 2.78 3.65
CA MET A 195 -0.52 3.28 2.62
C MET A 195 0.93 3.26 3.12
N GLY A 196 1.75 2.49 2.41
CA GLY A 196 3.18 2.39 2.65
C GLY A 196 3.58 1.31 3.64
N THR A 197 4.84 0.89 3.52
CA THR A 197 5.43 -0.22 4.29
C THR A 197 5.29 -0.03 5.81
N CYS A 198 5.41 1.22 6.30
CA CYS A 198 5.21 1.53 7.72
C CYS A 198 3.79 1.21 8.19
N ALA A 199 2.75 1.63 7.47
CA ALA A 199 1.36 1.35 7.85
C ALA A 199 1.03 -0.15 7.76
N ILE A 200 1.62 -0.86 6.80
CA ILE A 200 1.33 -2.28 6.56
C ILE A 200 2.01 -3.19 7.59
N SER A 201 3.23 -2.89 8.02
CA SER A 201 4.03 -3.82 8.85
C SER A 201 4.81 -3.18 10.00
N GLY A 202 4.74 -1.86 10.19
CA GLY A 202 5.65 -1.08 11.03
C GLY A 202 6.93 -0.65 10.30
N GLY A 203 7.24 -1.26 9.14
CA GLY A 203 8.40 -0.90 8.31
C GLY A 203 9.73 -1.01 9.06
N ILE A 204 10.63 -0.05 8.85
CA ILE A 204 11.91 0.02 9.55
C ILE A 204 11.77 0.26 11.06
N PHE A 205 10.60 0.75 11.51
CA PHE A 205 10.31 1.05 12.90
C PHE A 205 9.62 -0.11 13.64
N ALA A 206 9.46 -1.28 13.01
CA ALA A 206 8.71 -2.41 13.57
C ALA A 206 9.26 -2.95 14.91
N GLU A 207 10.54 -2.74 15.22
CA GLU A 207 11.15 -3.12 16.50
C GLU A 207 11.19 -1.96 17.53
N GLY A 208 10.63 -0.79 17.16
CA GLY A 208 10.61 0.42 18.00
C GLY A 208 9.35 0.58 18.84
N ASP A 209 9.05 1.83 19.24
CA ASP A 209 7.88 2.20 20.05
C ASP A 209 6.60 2.31 19.19
N VAL A 210 6.23 1.19 18.57
CA VAL A 210 5.08 1.06 17.69
C VAL A 210 4.07 0.07 18.26
N LEU A 211 2.79 0.31 17.99
CA LEU A 211 1.69 -0.53 18.41
C LEU A 211 1.44 -1.62 17.37
N GLY A 212 1.85 -2.86 17.70
CA GLY A 212 1.66 -4.02 16.83
C GLY A 212 2.64 -4.06 15.66
N LYS A 213 2.33 -4.87 14.64
CA LYS A 213 3.13 -5.03 13.42
C LYS A 213 2.38 -4.43 12.22
N GLY A 214 1.96 -3.18 12.38
CA GLY A 214 1.16 -2.43 11.41
C GLY A 214 -0.29 -2.25 11.83
N ILE A 215 -1.04 -1.48 11.02
CA ILE A 215 -2.35 -0.97 11.45
C ILE A 215 -3.44 -2.04 11.49
N LYS A 216 -3.26 -3.18 10.79
CA LYS A 216 -4.19 -4.32 10.77
C LYS A 216 -4.49 -4.88 12.17
N ASP A 217 -3.54 -4.74 13.10
CA ASP A 217 -3.69 -5.23 14.48
C ASP A 217 -4.64 -4.35 15.31
N THR A 218 -4.93 -3.14 14.84
CA THR A 218 -5.72 -2.13 15.58
C THR A 218 -7.01 -1.74 14.88
N MET A 219 -7.04 -1.77 13.54
CA MET A 219 -8.17 -1.38 12.71
C MET A 219 -8.39 -2.40 11.59
N ALA A 220 -9.65 -2.59 11.20
CA ALA A 220 -10.00 -3.42 10.06
C ALA A 220 -9.62 -2.74 8.74
N VAL A 221 -8.53 -3.18 8.13
CA VAL A 221 -8.01 -2.66 6.85
C VAL A 221 -8.70 -3.34 5.67
N ASP A 222 -9.15 -2.53 4.71
CA ASP A 222 -9.81 -3.00 3.48
C ASP A 222 -8.84 -3.12 2.28
N LEU A 223 -7.75 -2.35 2.28
CA LEU A 223 -6.78 -2.29 1.18
C LEU A 223 -5.37 -1.96 1.71
N PHE A 224 -4.36 -2.63 1.17
CA PHE A 224 -2.95 -2.36 1.44
C PHE A 224 -2.28 -1.87 0.16
N ILE A 225 -1.58 -0.73 0.23
CA ILE A 225 -0.82 -0.15 -0.88
C ILE A 225 0.67 -0.19 -0.51
N PRO A 226 1.45 -1.17 -1.01
CA PRO A 226 2.87 -1.28 -0.68
C PRO A 226 3.70 -0.20 -1.38
N GLY A 227 4.72 0.30 -0.68
CA GLY A 227 5.65 1.34 -1.16
C GLY A 227 6.37 2.06 -0.02
N CYS A 228 7.53 2.67 -0.29
CA CYS A 228 8.30 3.43 0.70
C CYS A 228 9.02 4.66 0.08
N PRO A 229 8.29 5.73 -0.29
CA PRO A 229 6.83 5.84 -0.28
C PRO A 229 6.19 5.21 -1.53
N PRO A 230 4.89 4.87 -1.49
CA PRO A 230 4.16 4.49 -2.69
C PRO A 230 3.92 5.72 -3.57
N PRO A 231 4.32 5.72 -4.86
CA PRO A 231 4.19 6.90 -5.71
C PRO A 231 2.71 7.22 -6.01
N PRO A 232 2.34 8.45 -6.43
CA PRO A 232 0.95 8.91 -6.49
C PRO A 232 0.10 8.16 -7.52
N GLU A 233 0.73 7.64 -8.58
CA GLU A 233 0.09 6.72 -9.53
C GLU A 233 -0.46 5.51 -8.81
N ARG A 234 0.15 5.13 -7.67
CA ARG A 234 -0.31 4.01 -6.83
C ARG A 234 -1.69 4.18 -6.22
N PHE A 235 -2.16 5.42 -6.17
CA PHE A 235 -3.40 5.79 -5.53
C PHE A 235 -4.40 6.30 -6.58
N CYS A 236 -3.93 7.13 -7.51
CA CYS A 236 -4.71 7.66 -8.64
C CYS A 236 -4.80 6.66 -9.82
N TRP A 237 -4.79 5.36 -9.55
CA TRP A 237 -4.88 4.34 -10.60
C TRP A 237 -6.20 4.38 -11.35
N ARG A 238 -6.08 4.16 -12.65
CA ARG A 238 -6.95 3.21 -13.35
C ARG A 238 -6.13 2.53 -14.47
N TYR A 239 -6.52 1.31 -14.84
CA TYR A 239 -6.35 0.72 -16.18
C TYR A 239 -7.77 0.62 -16.77
#